data_AF-A0A8H8D3B4-F1
#
_entry.id   AF-A0A8H8D3B4-F1
#
_cell.length_a   1.000
_cell.length_b   1.000
_cell.length_c   1.000
_cell.angle_alpha   90.00
_cell.angle_beta   90.00
_cell.angle_gamma   90.00
#
_symmetry.space_group_name_H-M   'P 1'
#
loop_
_entity.id
_entity.type
_entity.pdbx_description
1 polymer ?
#
loop_
_entity_poly.entity_id
_entity_poly.type
_entity_poly.pdbx_seq_one_letter_code
_entity_poly.pdbx_strand_id
1 'polypeptide(L)'
;MSTSSPPQPSSPILLPTTPGGLTTERLSPFITTSSSPSIPVPSTAPADASAASTTPPFKFPATYSFPPFFTLQPNTTTRLSQFQKWSALIQAWCRHHRLYRLSLIDAIDSPLFHNADIHKRFSLADARTVVDWMVRGEGGGRRAEWVGGESGGKAVAWIWWRTPEEWASVLADWVEETAQKNTVLTLYELMEGEATVSQEFHGMDPDVLSKSLNVLVKRGKAQVFGNEDSQGVKFF
;
A
#
# COMPACT_ATOMS: atom_id res chain seq x y z
N MET A 1 -23.94 -7.01 -57.35
CA MET A 1 -22.60 -7.58 -57.60
C MET A 1 -21.71 -7.11 -56.44
N SER A 2 -21.15 -7.93 -55.55
CA SER A 2 -21.33 -9.37 -55.34
C SER A 2 -21.09 -9.72 -53.87
N THR A 3 -22.04 -10.46 -53.31
CA THR A 3 -21.87 -11.58 -52.36
C THR A 3 -20.44 -12.05 -52.03
N SER A 4 -20.09 -12.17 -50.74
CA SER A 4 -19.87 -13.49 -50.10
C SER A 4 -19.75 -13.44 -48.57
N SER A 5 -20.48 -14.33 -47.92
CA SER A 5 -20.15 -14.98 -46.62
C SER A 5 -19.76 -16.46 -46.97
N PRO A 6 -19.69 -17.46 -46.07
CA PRO A 6 -19.53 -17.52 -44.60
C PRO A 6 -18.12 -18.14 -44.30
N PRO A 7 -17.83 -19.08 -43.35
CA PRO A 7 -18.54 -19.59 -42.17
C PRO A 7 -17.69 -19.65 -40.86
N GLN A 8 -18.30 -20.20 -39.80
CA GLN A 8 -17.65 -20.72 -38.59
C GLN A 8 -17.42 -22.25 -38.68
N PRO A 9 -16.56 -22.83 -37.82
CA PRO A 9 -16.64 -24.23 -37.42
C PRO A 9 -17.40 -24.44 -36.10
N SER A 10 -18.12 -25.56 -36.00
CA SER A 10 -18.99 -25.94 -34.87
C SER A 10 -18.27 -26.72 -33.76
N SER A 11 -18.92 -26.86 -32.61
CA SER A 11 -18.52 -27.72 -31.48
C SER A 11 -18.43 -29.21 -31.85
N PRO A 12 -17.83 -30.03 -30.98
CA PRO A 12 -18.66 -31.11 -30.40
C PRO A 12 -18.50 -31.32 -28.89
N ILE A 13 -19.60 -31.77 -28.27
CA ILE A 13 -19.68 -32.30 -26.90
C ILE A 13 -19.33 -33.80 -26.92
N LEU A 14 -18.55 -34.29 -25.94
CA LEU A 14 -18.39 -35.72 -25.67
C LEU A 14 -18.34 -36.04 -24.16
N LEU A 15 -19.38 -36.76 -23.72
CA LEU A 15 -19.44 -37.75 -22.63
C LEU A 15 -19.65 -39.13 -23.34
N PRO A 16 -19.57 -40.34 -22.72
CA PRO A 16 -19.74 -40.68 -21.29
C PRO A 16 -18.85 -41.86 -20.75
N THR A 17 -19.27 -42.49 -19.63
CA THR A 17 -18.94 -43.88 -19.15
C THR A 17 -17.66 -44.03 -18.27
N THR A 18 -17.64 -44.29 -16.94
CA THR A 18 -18.03 -45.47 -16.08
C THR A 18 -17.35 -46.82 -16.49
N PRO A 19 -17.24 -47.89 -15.65
CA PRO A 19 -17.41 -48.06 -14.19
C PRO A 19 -16.27 -48.88 -13.48
N GLY A 20 -16.44 -49.17 -12.17
CA GLY A 20 -15.72 -50.23 -11.43
C GLY A 20 -14.73 -49.73 -10.35
N GLY A 21 -14.77 -50.10 -9.07
CA GLY A 21 -15.64 -51.06 -8.37
C GLY A 21 -14.97 -52.42 -8.15
N LEU A 22 -14.35 -52.64 -6.98
CA LEU A 22 -14.03 -53.98 -6.47
C LEU A 22 -13.82 -54.00 -4.94
N THR A 23 -14.68 -54.79 -4.31
CA THR A 23 -14.73 -55.23 -2.91
C THR A 23 -13.45 -55.91 -2.43
N THR A 24 -13.15 -55.85 -1.13
CA THR A 24 -12.55 -56.98 -0.38
C THR A 24 -12.91 -56.89 1.11
N GLU A 25 -13.45 -57.98 1.65
CA GLU A 25 -13.75 -58.15 3.08
C GLU A 25 -12.51 -58.56 3.90
N ARG A 26 -12.57 -58.40 5.23
CA ARG A 26 -12.58 -59.56 6.17
C ARG A 26 -12.81 -59.17 7.64
N LEU A 27 -13.81 -59.82 8.24
CA LEU A 27 -13.77 -60.60 9.51
C LEU A 27 -12.82 -60.15 10.64
N SER A 28 -13.16 -60.10 11.94
CA SER A 28 -14.36 -60.30 12.78
C SER A 28 -13.97 -59.86 14.23
N PRO A 29 -14.42 -60.43 15.39
CA PRO A 29 -14.92 -59.57 16.46
C PRO A 29 -14.15 -59.66 17.79
N PHE A 30 -14.28 -58.66 18.68
CA PHE A 30 -14.12 -58.91 20.12
C PHE A 30 -14.98 -57.98 20.98
N ILE A 31 -15.59 -58.59 22.01
CA ILE A 31 -16.41 -57.93 23.03
C ILE A 31 -15.49 -57.43 24.15
N THR A 32 -15.72 -56.23 24.68
CA THR A 32 -15.52 -55.91 26.11
C THR A 32 -16.34 -54.68 26.49
N THR A 33 -17.17 -54.83 27.51
CA THR A 33 -17.93 -53.75 28.18
C THR A 33 -17.07 -53.00 29.19
N SER A 34 -17.13 -51.66 29.22
CA SER A 34 -16.85 -50.88 30.44
C SER A 34 -17.52 -49.50 30.45
N SER A 35 -18.28 -49.28 31.52
CA SER A 35 -19.06 -48.14 32.01
C SER A 35 -18.63 -46.67 31.76
N SER A 36 -19.66 -45.83 31.54
CA SER A 36 -19.85 -44.44 32.05
C SER A 36 -19.03 -43.26 31.49
N PRO A 37 -19.52 -42.01 31.63
CA PRO A 37 -20.91 -41.52 31.52
C PRO A 37 -21.04 -40.33 30.54
N SER A 38 -22.28 -39.91 30.23
CA SER A 38 -22.59 -38.83 29.28
C SER A 38 -22.09 -37.44 29.71
N ILE A 39 -21.50 -36.70 28.76
CA ILE A 39 -21.34 -35.24 28.78
C ILE A 39 -21.80 -34.71 27.39
N PRO A 40 -22.60 -33.63 27.32
CA PRO A 40 -23.26 -33.22 26.07
C PRO A 40 -22.31 -32.58 25.06
N VAL A 41 -22.61 -32.79 23.78
CA VAL A 41 -21.93 -32.18 22.64
C VAL A 41 -22.51 -30.79 22.35
N PRO A 42 -21.70 -29.71 22.30
CA PRO A 42 -22.03 -28.53 21.51
C PRO A 42 -21.57 -28.76 20.07
N SER A 43 -22.54 -28.94 19.17
CA SER A 43 -22.29 -28.93 17.72
C SER A 43 -22.03 -27.49 17.26
N THR A 44 -20.76 -27.12 17.07
CA THR A 44 -20.37 -25.86 16.44
C THR A 44 -19.70 -26.13 15.09
N ALA A 45 -20.20 -25.45 14.05
CA ALA A 45 -19.75 -25.58 12.67
C ALA A 45 -18.27 -25.18 12.46
N PRO A 46 -17.61 -25.64 11.38
CA PRO A 46 -16.30 -25.13 11.01
C PRO A 46 -16.39 -23.64 10.65
N ALA A 47 -15.76 -22.80 11.48
CA ALA A 47 -15.59 -21.38 11.18
C ALA A 47 -14.41 -21.21 10.20
N ASP A 48 -14.71 -21.29 8.91
CA ASP A 48 -13.88 -20.70 7.87
C ASP A 48 -14.04 -19.18 7.93
N ALA A 49 -12.95 -18.44 8.23
CA ALA A 49 -12.67 -17.09 7.72
C ALA A 49 -11.51 -16.40 8.47
N SER A 50 -10.45 -16.10 7.71
CA SER A 50 -9.69 -14.84 7.75
C SER A 50 -9.09 -14.37 9.09
N ALA A 51 -7.84 -14.75 9.35
CA ALA A 51 -6.94 -14.01 10.25
C ALA A 51 -6.59 -12.64 9.66
N ALA A 52 -7.42 -11.62 9.92
CA ALA A 52 -7.15 -10.24 9.50
C ALA A 52 -6.01 -9.64 10.34
N SER A 53 -4.90 -9.30 9.69
CA SER A 53 -3.79 -8.57 10.28
C SER A 53 -4.27 -7.19 10.76
N THR A 54 -4.48 -7.08 12.07
CA THR A 54 -5.05 -5.87 12.68
C THR A 54 -3.97 -4.81 12.84
N THR A 55 -3.65 -4.09 11.76
CA THR A 55 -2.99 -2.79 11.84
C THR A 55 -3.82 -1.92 12.80
N PRO A 56 -3.20 -1.23 13.78
CA PRO A 56 -3.94 -0.42 14.73
C PRO A 56 -4.78 0.66 14.00
N PRO A 57 -5.92 1.09 14.54
CA PRO A 57 -6.72 2.14 13.91
C PRO A 57 -5.96 3.48 13.92
N PHE A 58 -5.99 4.19 12.79
CA PHE A 58 -5.37 5.50 12.67
C PHE A 58 -5.99 6.50 13.65
N LYS A 59 -5.15 7.16 14.46
CA LYS A 59 -5.59 8.18 15.42
C LYS A 59 -5.60 9.57 14.77
N PHE A 60 -6.79 10.06 14.47
CA PHE A 60 -6.97 11.43 13.99
C PHE A 60 -6.62 12.48 15.07
N PRO A 61 -6.02 13.62 14.70
CA PRO A 61 -5.73 14.71 15.63
C PRO A 61 -7.01 15.43 16.06
N ALA A 62 -7.03 16.04 17.24
CA ALA A 62 -8.20 16.77 17.76
C ALA A 62 -8.74 17.88 16.82
N THR A 63 -7.90 18.42 15.93
CA THR A 63 -8.30 19.39 14.90
C THR A 63 -9.20 18.80 13.82
N TYR A 64 -9.21 17.48 13.64
CA TYR A 64 -10.07 16.76 12.69
C TYR A 64 -11.53 16.69 13.17
N SER A 65 -11.80 16.84 14.46
CA SER A 65 -13.16 16.96 15.02
C SER A 65 -13.69 18.40 15.01
N PHE A 66 -12.94 19.37 14.45
CA PHE A 66 -13.31 20.79 14.45
C PHE A 66 -13.99 21.18 13.12
N PRO A 67 -15.30 21.49 13.07
CA PRO A 67 -16.01 21.68 11.80
C PRO A 67 -15.43 22.77 10.87
N PRO A 68 -14.93 23.92 11.36
CA PRO A 68 -14.28 24.92 10.50
C PRO A 68 -12.98 24.43 9.82
N PHE A 69 -12.39 23.32 10.26
CA PHE A 69 -11.19 22.74 9.63
C PHE A 69 -11.46 22.23 8.20
N PHE A 70 -12.71 21.83 7.92
CA PHE A 70 -13.19 21.35 6.61
C PHE A 70 -13.67 22.48 5.69
N THR A 71 -13.62 23.73 6.15
CA THR A 71 -13.99 24.91 5.36
C THR A 71 -12.77 25.79 5.17
N LEU A 72 -12.45 26.15 3.92
CA LEU A 72 -11.29 26.99 3.63
C LEU A 72 -11.39 28.34 4.35
N GLN A 73 -10.38 28.68 5.16
CA GLN A 73 -10.41 29.90 5.95
C GLN A 73 -10.17 31.16 5.07
N PRO A 74 -10.94 32.25 5.23
CA PRO A 74 -10.77 33.45 4.41
C PRO A 74 -9.53 34.27 4.80
N ASN A 75 -9.12 34.21 6.08
CA ASN A 75 -7.92 34.89 6.56
C ASN A 75 -6.66 34.09 6.17
N THR A 76 -5.72 34.74 5.47
CA THR A 76 -4.48 34.12 4.97
C THR A 76 -3.64 33.45 6.06
N THR A 77 -3.50 34.06 7.24
CA THR A 77 -2.72 33.51 8.36
C THR A 77 -3.39 32.26 8.92
N THR A 78 -4.72 32.31 9.14
CA THR A 78 -5.49 31.15 9.61
C THR A 78 -5.51 30.02 8.57
N ARG A 79 -5.58 30.37 7.27
CA ARG A 79 -5.51 29.42 6.15
C ARG A 79 -4.14 28.75 6.04
N LEU A 80 -3.04 29.48 6.26
CA LEU A 80 -1.70 28.90 6.33
C LEU A 80 -1.59 27.88 7.47
N SER A 81 -2.08 28.22 8.67
CA SER A 81 -2.14 27.29 9.81
C SER A 81 -3.06 26.09 9.55
N GLN A 82 -4.15 26.26 8.80
CA GLN A 82 -5.01 25.19 8.33
C GLN A 82 -4.27 24.26 7.35
N PHE A 83 -3.54 24.81 6.38
CA PHE A 83 -2.76 24.03 5.41
C PHE A 83 -1.62 23.24 6.07
N GLN A 84 -0.92 23.81 7.05
CA GLN A 84 0.08 23.11 7.86
C GLN A 84 -0.52 21.92 8.64
N LYS A 85 -1.72 22.09 9.21
CA LYS A 85 -2.44 21.01 9.90
C LYS A 85 -2.92 19.92 8.93
N TRP A 86 -3.42 20.31 7.75
CA TRP A 86 -3.81 19.35 6.71
C TRP A 86 -2.61 18.60 6.15
N SER A 87 -1.48 19.25 5.88
CA SER A 87 -0.29 18.57 5.35
C SER A 87 0.29 17.58 6.37
N ALA A 88 0.27 17.91 7.67
CA ALA A 88 0.66 16.98 8.73
C ALA A 88 -0.30 15.78 8.83
N LEU A 89 -1.62 16.00 8.74
CA LEU A 89 -2.63 14.95 8.72
C LEU A 89 -2.46 14.01 7.51
N ILE A 90 -2.31 14.57 6.31
CA ILE A 90 -2.13 13.81 5.06
C ILE A 90 -0.85 12.95 5.14
N GLN A 91 0.27 13.51 5.62
CA GLN A 91 1.52 12.76 5.81
C GLN A 91 1.37 11.64 6.85
N ALA A 92 0.70 11.90 7.98
CA ALA A 92 0.47 10.88 9.01
C ALA A 92 -0.43 9.74 8.50
N TRP A 93 -1.49 10.08 7.75
CA TRP A 93 -2.39 9.12 7.12
C TRP A 93 -1.67 8.24 6.09
N CYS A 94 -0.88 8.86 5.22
CA CYS A 94 -0.09 8.16 4.20
C CYS A 94 0.99 7.27 4.83
N ARG A 95 1.69 7.74 5.87
CA ARG A 95 2.64 6.92 6.65
C ARG A 95 1.97 5.70 7.27
N HIS A 96 0.78 5.87 7.84
CA HIS A 96 0.05 4.78 8.51
C HIS A 96 -0.37 3.67 7.55
N HIS A 97 -0.86 4.03 6.37
CA HIS A 97 -1.32 3.10 5.35
C HIS A 97 -0.24 2.73 4.32
N ARG A 98 0.99 3.24 4.50
CA ARG A 98 2.12 3.14 3.56
C ARG A 98 1.78 3.61 2.12
N LEU A 99 0.92 4.61 1.98
CA LEU A 99 0.40 5.11 0.70
C LEU A 99 1.24 6.26 0.15
N TYR A 100 2.26 5.94 -0.65
CA TYR A 100 3.13 6.96 -1.27
C TYR A 100 2.43 7.78 -2.37
N ARG A 101 1.41 7.21 -3.02
CA ARG A 101 0.56 7.87 -4.03
C ARG A 101 -0.82 8.13 -3.45
N LEU A 102 -1.31 9.36 -3.58
CA LEU A 102 -2.65 9.78 -3.17
C LEU A 102 -3.45 10.25 -4.38
N SER A 103 -4.51 9.52 -4.73
CA SER A 103 -5.55 9.98 -5.65
C SER A 103 -6.56 10.84 -4.89
N LEU A 104 -6.74 12.09 -5.32
CA LEU A 104 -7.71 13.00 -4.72
C LEU A 104 -9.16 12.57 -4.94
N ILE A 105 -9.44 11.85 -6.03
CA ILE A 105 -10.78 11.37 -6.38
C ILE A 105 -11.20 10.25 -5.42
N ASP A 106 -10.28 9.35 -5.08
CA ASP A 106 -10.54 8.28 -4.10
C ASP A 106 -10.45 8.81 -2.65
N ALA A 107 -9.61 9.82 -2.42
CA ALA A 107 -9.43 10.41 -1.10
C ALA A 107 -10.64 11.22 -0.58
N ILE A 108 -11.51 11.76 -1.46
CA ILE A 108 -12.71 12.50 -1.02
C ILE A 108 -13.78 11.63 -0.37
N ASP A 109 -13.88 10.36 -0.74
CA ASP A 109 -14.77 9.38 -0.08
C ASP A 109 -14.06 8.62 1.05
N SER A 110 -12.73 8.64 1.08
CA SER A 110 -11.91 8.16 2.20
C SER A 110 -12.10 9.00 3.46
N PRO A 111 -11.98 8.40 4.67
CA PRO A 111 -11.98 9.13 5.94
C PRO A 111 -10.85 10.17 6.07
N LEU A 112 -9.88 10.24 5.14
CA LEU A 112 -8.93 11.36 5.10
C LEU A 112 -9.63 12.71 4.91
N PHE A 113 -10.58 12.82 3.97
CA PHE A 113 -11.28 14.08 3.67
C PHE A 113 -12.77 14.07 4.05
N HIS A 114 -13.35 12.92 4.38
CA HIS A 114 -14.73 12.78 4.86
C HIS A 114 -14.77 12.38 6.34
N ASN A 115 -15.14 13.31 7.22
CA ASN A 115 -15.43 13.00 8.62
C ASN A 115 -16.93 12.74 8.79
N ALA A 116 -17.27 11.48 9.03
CA ALA A 116 -18.64 11.03 9.28
C ALA A 116 -19.20 11.54 10.62
N ASP A 117 -18.38 11.61 11.68
CA ASP A 117 -18.79 11.96 13.06
C ASP A 117 -19.30 13.39 13.18
N ILE A 118 -18.78 14.31 12.36
CA ILE A 118 -19.20 15.72 12.30
C ILE A 118 -20.01 16.04 11.04
N HIS A 119 -20.30 15.04 10.21
CA HIS A 119 -20.94 15.16 8.89
C HIS A 119 -20.31 16.26 8.01
N LYS A 120 -18.98 16.29 7.89
CA LYS A 120 -18.25 17.22 7.01
C LYS A 120 -17.36 16.49 6.01
N ARG A 121 -17.31 17.05 4.81
CA ARG A 121 -16.43 16.63 3.72
C ARG A 121 -15.60 17.82 3.27
N PHE A 122 -14.33 17.59 2.98
CA PHE A 122 -13.46 18.56 2.34
C PHE A 122 -13.72 18.51 0.83
N SER A 123 -13.79 19.67 0.16
CA SER A 123 -14.06 19.68 -1.28
C SER A 123 -12.82 19.25 -2.07
N LEU A 124 -13.02 18.64 -3.25
CA LEU A 124 -11.90 18.26 -4.13
C LEU A 124 -11.08 19.49 -4.56
N ALA A 125 -11.73 20.65 -4.74
CA ALA A 125 -11.06 21.90 -5.08
C ALA A 125 -10.16 22.40 -3.94
N ASP A 126 -10.63 22.34 -2.70
CA ASP A 126 -9.83 22.71 -1.52
C ASP A 126 -8.71 21.71 -1.27
N ALA A 127 -8.97 20.40 -1.42
CA ALA A 127 -7.97 19.34 -1.34
C ALA A 127 -6.84 19.54 -2.37
N ARG A 128 -7.20 19.88 -3.61
CA ARG A 128 -6.24 20.24 -4.66
C ARG A 128 -5.43 21.48 -4.30
N THR A 129 -6.03 22.48 -3.65
CA THR A 129 -5.33 23.69 -3.18
C THR A 129 -4.34 23.37 -2.05
N VAL A 130 -4.71 22.49 -1.11
CA VAL A 130 -3.81 22.01 -0.05
C VAL A 130 -2.62 21.25 -0.64
N VAL A 131 -2.85 20.31 -1.56
CA VAL A 131 -1.75 19.55 -2.20
C VAL A 131 -0.88 20.46 -3.06
N ASP A 132 -1.44 21.45 -3.77
CA ASP A 132 -0.66 22.43 -4.52
C ASP A 132 0.27 23.25 -3.60
N TRP A 133 -0.23 23.67 -2.43
CA TRP A 133 0.59 24.31 -1.39
C TRP A 133 1.71 23.37 -0.88
N MET A 134 1.44 22.08 -0.69
CA MET A 134 2.47 21.07 -0.33
C MET A 134 3.53 20.85 -1.43
N VAL A 135 3.14 20.93 -2.71
CA VAL A 135 4.05 20.83 -3.88
C VAL A 135 4.92 22.08 -4.03
N ARG A 136 4.35 23.26 -3.77
CA ARG A 136 5.10 24.54 -3.70
C ARG A 136 6.14 24.54 -2.59
N GLY A 137 5.96 23.72 -1.55
CA GLY A 137 6.93 23.49 -0.48
C GLY A 137 7.01 24.60 0.58
N GLU A 138 6.01 25.47 0.60
CA GLU A 138 5.90 26.60 1.52
C GLU A 138 5.75 26.08 2.97
N GLY A 139 6.56 26.59 3.91
CA GLY A 139 6.39 26.31 5.35
C GLY A 139 6.66 24.87 5.83
N GLY A 140 7.21 23.97 5.01
CA GLY A 140 7.53 22.59 5.43
C GLY A 140 8.41 21.75 4.49
N GLY A 141 8.93 22.36 3.40
CA GLY A 141 9.60 21.65 2.32
C GLY A 141 8.61 21.03 1.32
N ARG A 142 9.12 20.59 0.16
CA ARG A 142 8.30 19.97 -0.91
C ARG A 142 7.85 18.56 -0.47
N ARG A 143 6.75 18.49 0.28
CA ARG A 143 6.18 17.24 0.83
C ARG A 143 5.17 16.55 -0.11
N ALA A 144 5.02 17.04 -1.35
CA ALA A 144 4.25 16.39 -2.41
C ALA A 144 4.81 16.68 -3.81
N GLU A 145 4.45 15.86 -4.80
CA GLU A 145 4.80 16.01 -6.23
C GLU A 145 3.62 15.50 -7.10
N TRP A 146 3.09 16.32 -8.02
CA TRP A 146 1.98 15.89 -8.88
C TRP A 146 2.41 14.82 -9.89
N VAL A 147 1.65 13.73 -9.99
CA VAL A 147 1.85 12.69 -11.02
C VAL A 147 1.19 13.13 -12.32
N GLY A 148 1.91 13.03 -13.45
CA GLY A 148 1.42 13.45 -14.77
C GLY A 148 1.80 14.88 -15.19
N GLY A 149 2.50 15.63 -14.34
CA GLY A 149 2.96 16.99 -14.66
C GLY A 149 1.83 18.02 -14.68
N GLU A 150 1.98 19.07 -15.49
CA GLU A 150 0.99 20.16 -15.55
C GLU A 150 -0.17 19.85 -16.54
N SER A 151 0.09 19.00 -17.53
CA SER A 151 -0.89 18.57 -18.55
C SER A 151 -1.66 17.30 -18.16
N GLY A 152 -1.06 16.39 -17.40
CA GLY A 152 -1.78 15.31 -16.74
C GLY A 152 -2.57 15.89 -15.58
N GLY A 153 -3.90 15.76 -15.60
CA GLY A 153 -4.77 16.43 -14.63
C GLY A 153 -4.34 16.17 -13.18
N LYS A 154 -4.31 17.25 -12.36
CA LYS A 154 -3.94 17.24 -10.92
C LYS A 154 -4.92 16.41 -10.07
N ALA A 155 -4.90 15.10 -10.27
CA ALA A 155 -5.77 14.10 -9.67
C ALA A 155 -4.98 13.14 -8.76
N VAL A 156 -3.75 12.79 -9.12
CA VAL A 156 -2.86 11.93 -8.32
C VAL A 156 -1.59 12.67 -7.95
N ALA A 157 -1.19 12.62 -6.69
CA ALA A 157 0.06 13.19 -6.20
C ALA A 157 0.86 12.18 -5.38
N TRP A 158 2.18 12.21 -5.52
CA TRP A 158 3.09 11.65 -4.53
C TRP A 158 3.00 12.44 -3.22
N ILE A 159 3.00 11.74 -2.09
CA ILE A 159 3.02 12.32 -0.74
C ILE A 159 4.28 11.84 -0.01
N TRP A 160 5.15 12.78 0.35
CA TRP A 160 6.45 12.51 0.97
C TRP A 160 6.41 12.76 2.49
N TRP A 161 5.97 11.77 3.28
CA TRP A 161 6.11 11.83 4.75
C TRP A 161 7.57 11.73 5.22
N ARG A 162 8.42 11.12 4.39
CA ARG A 162 9.88 11.14 4.44
C ARG A 162 10.34 11.34 2.99
N THR A 163 11.20 12.33 2.71
CA THR A 163 11.58 12.65 1.32
C THR A 163 12.54 11.61 0.74
N PRO A 164 12.69 11.52 -0.59
CA PRO A 164 13.69 10.65 -1.21
C PRO A 164 15.12 10.91 -0.73
N GLU A 165 15.45 12.15 -0.36
CA GLU A 165 16.74 12.53 0.22
C GLU A 165 16.91 12.08 1.67
N GLU A 166 15.84 12.07 2.45
CA GLU A 166 15.80 11.56 3.83
C GLU A 166 15.90 10.02 3.81
N TRP A 167 15.17 9.34 2.92
CA TRP A 167 15.28 7.89 2.66
C TRP A 167 16.68 7.49 2.17
N ALA A 168 17.27 8.27 1.26
CA ALA A 168 18.64 8.06 0.79
C ALA A 168 19.65 8.05 1.94
N SER A 169 19.50 8.93 2.94
CA SER A 169 20.35 8.90 4.14
C SER A 169 20.14 7.61 4.94
N VAL A 170 18.88 7.24 5.25
CA VAL A 170 18.57 5.99 6.00
C VAL A 170 19.15 4.75 5.32
N LEU A 171 19.05 4.66 3.99
CA LEU A 171 19.63 3.56 3.20
C LEU A 171 21.17 3.56 3.30
N ALA A 172 21.82 4.72 3.18
CA ALA A 172 23.27 4.81 3.30
C ALA A 172 23.77 4.46 4.72
N ASP A 173 23.05 4.90 5.76
CA ASP A 173 23.38 4.63 7.16
C ASP A 173 23.25 3.12 7.47
N TRP A 174 22.20 2.46 6.96
CA TRP A 174 22.04 1.00 7.08
C TRP A 174 23.14 0.20 6.36
N VAL A 175 23.58 0.62 5.17
CA VAL A 175 24.67 -0.05 4.44
C VAL A 175 26.02 0.13 5.15
N GLU A 176 26.25 1.26 5.81
CA GLU A 176 27.41 1.48 6.68
C GLU A 176 27.36 0.53 7.89
N GLU A 177 26.23 0.49 8.62
CA GLU A 177 26.04 -0.33 9.81
C GLU A 177 26.17 -1.84 9.53
N THR A 178 25.65 -2.31 8.39
CA THR A 178 25.74 -3.71 7.96
C THR A 178 27.05 -4.07 7.24
N ALA A 179 27.95 -3.10 7.04
CA ALA A 179 29.20 -3.24 6.29
C ALA A 179 29.05 -3.80 4.86
N GLN A 180 27.87 -3.65 4.22
CA GLN A 180 27.58 -4.18 2.88
C GLN A 180 28.07 -3.28 1.73
N LYS A 181 28.91 -2.28 2.04
CA LYS A 181 29.58 -1.44 1.04
C LYS A 181 30.34 -2.27 0.00
N ASN A 182 30.42 -1.73 -1.21
CA ASN A 182 31.02 -2.35 -2.38
C ASN A 182 30.41 -3.69 -2.85
N THR A 183 29.37 -4.19 -2.18
CA THR A 183 28.56 -5.33 -2.64
C THR A 183 27.42 -4.82 -3.52
N VAL A 184 26.97 -5.64 -4.47
CA VAL A 184 25.76 -5.38 -5.27
C VAL A 184 24.58 -6.06 -4.57
N LEU A 185 23.53 -5.29 -4.26
CA LEU A 185 22.28 -5.76 -3.68
C LEU A 185 21.15 -5.53 -4.67
N THR A 186 20.20 -6.44 -4.76
CA THR A 186 18.97 -6.26 -5.55
C THR A 186 17.97 -5.36 -4.84
N LEU A 187 17.04 -4.74 -5.57
CA LEU A 187 15.95 -3.99 -4.94
C LEU A 187 15.07 -4.90 -4.07
N TYR A 188 14.90 -6.17 -4.45
CA TYR A 188 14.19 -7.17 -3.65
C TYR A 188 14.87 -7.43 -2.31
N GLU A 189 16.20 -7.63 -2.27
CA GLU A 189 16.94 -7.80 -1.00
C GLU A 189 16.85 -6.57 -0.09
N LEU A 190 16.74 -5.36 -0.64
CA LEU A 190 16.53 -4.14 0.14
C LEU A 190 15.10 -4.04 0.70
N MET A 191 14.09 -4.43 -0.08
CA MET A 191 12.67 -4.23 0.27
C MET A 191 12.05 -5.39 1.05
N GLU A 192 12.49 -6.62 0.78
CA GLU A 192 11.89 -7.88 1.24
C GLU A 192 12.93 -8.86 1.82
N GLY A 193 14.20 -8.43 1.95
CA GLY A 193 15.26 -9.25 2.53
C GLY A 193 15.16 -9.38 4.04
N GLU A 194 15.52 -10.56 4.57
CA GLU A 194 15.48 -10.85 6.01
C GLU A 194 16.31 -9.85 6.84
N ALA A 195 17.41 -9.35 6.28
CA ALA A 195 18.29 -8.36 6.90
C ALA A 195 17.66 -6.95 7.03
N THR A 196 16.60 -6.65 6.29
CA THR A 196 15.93 -5.34 6.30
C THR A 196 14.59 -5.35 7.02
N VAL A 197 14.07 -6.49 7.49
CA VAL A 197 12.77 -6.61 8.21
C VAL A 197 12.61 -5.62 9.37
N SER A 198 13.69 -5.30 10.08
CA SER A 198 13.70 -4.33 11.19
C SER A 198 13.77 -2.85 10.75
N GLN A 199 13.92 -2.57 9.45
CA GLN A 199 14.15 -1.23 8.89
C GLN A 199 12.86 -0.57 8.40
N GLU A 200 12.79 0.76 8.51
CA GLU A 200 11.59 1.51 8.10
C GLU A 200 11.29 1.43 6.59
N PHE A 201 12.28 1.08 5.76
CA PHE A 201 12.14 0.98 4.30
C PHE A 201 11.71 -0.42 3.80
N HIS A 202 11.61 -1.43 4.68
CA HIS A 202 11.14 -2.76 4.30
C HIS A 202 9.66 -2.73 3.92
N GLY A 203 9.33 -3.24 2.73
CA GLY A 203 8.01 -3.14 2.11
C GLY A 203 7.60 -1.70 1.81
N MET A 204 8.53 -0.85 1.35
CA MET A 204 8.23 0.45 0.74
C MET A 204 7.73 0.30 -0.71
N ASP A 205 7.45 1.41 -1.38
CA ASP A 205 7.08 1.43 -2.81
C ASP A 205 8.37 1.46 -3.69
N PRO A 206 8.46 0.64 -4.76
CA PRO A 206 9.69 0.46 -5.54
C PRO A 206 10.08 1.71 -6.33
N ASP A 207 9.14 2.55 -6.76
CA ASP A 207 9.45 3.83 -7.39
C ASP A 207 10.07 4.80 -6.39
N VAL A 208 9.67 4.72 -5.12
CA VAL A 208 10.19 5.57 -4.04
C VAL A 208 11.59 5.13 -3.63
N LEU A 209 11.84 3.81 -3.58
CA LEU A 209 13.19 3.29 -3.45
C LEU A 209 14.05 3.79 -4.62
N SER A 210 13.56 3.64 -5.87
CA SER A 210 14.26 4.09 -7.08
C SER A 210 14.57 5.59 -7.08
N LYS A 211 13.62 6.45 -6.68
CA LYS A 211 13.84 7.89 -6.49
C LYS A 211 14.92 8.16 -5.43
N SER A 212 14.93 7.42 -4.33
CA SER A 212 15.90 7.56 -3.23
C SER A 212 17.31 7.09 -3.63
N LEU A 213 17.42 5.95 -4.31
CA LEU A 213 18.68 5.47 -4.88
C LEU A 213 19.23 6.45 -5.92
N ASN A 214 18.37 7.08 -6.75
CA ASN A 214 18.80 8.12 -7.69
C ASN A 214 19.44 9.34 -6.99
N VAL A 215 19.00 9.70 -5.78
CA VAL A 215 19.66 10.73 -4.96
C VAL A 215 21.06 10.27 -4.52
N LEU A 216 21.24 9.00 -4.12
CA LEU A 216 22.56 8.46 -3.78
C LEU A 216 23.51 8.38 -4.98
N VAL A 217 22.98 8.03 -6.17
CA VAL A 217 23.74 8.05 -7.43
C VAL A 217 24.23 9.46 -7.75
N LYS A 218 23.35 10.47 -7.66
CA LYS A 218 23.72 11.89 -7.84
C LYS A 218 24.73 12.40 -6.82
N ARG A 219 24.77 11.81 -5.62
CA ARG A 219 25.75 12.09 -4.56
C ARG A 219 27.06 11.27 -4.72
N GLY A 220 27.16 10.39 -5.72
CA GLY A 220 28.32 9.50 -5.91
C GLY A 220 28.46 8.39 -4.86
N LYS A 221 27.44 8.16 -4.04
CA LYS A 221 27.43 7.14 -2.96
C LYS A 221 26.87 5.78 -3.37
N ALA A 222 26.21 5.71 -4.53
CA ALA A 222 25.69 4.47 -5.07
C ALA A 222 25.74 4.46 -6.60
N GLN A 223 25.54 3.30 -7.20
CA GLN A 223 25.34 3.10 -8.63
C GLN A 223 24.28 2.02 -8.83
N VAL A 224 23.23 2.34 -9.59
CA VAL A 224 22.18 1.39 -9.98
C VAL A 224 22.60 0.68 -11.26
N PHE A 225 22.29 -0.62 -11.36
CA PHE A 225 22.61 -1.53 -12.45
C PHE A 225 21.36 -2.31 -12.87
N GLY A 226 21.37 -2.87 -14.09
CA GLY A 226 20.33 -3.75 -14.58
C GLY A 226 19.23 -3.07 -15.41
N ASN A 227 18.29 -3.87 -15.88
CA ASN A 227 17.08 -3.45 -16.60
C ASN A 227 15.85 -3.53 -15.68
N GLU A 228 14.70 -3.06 -16.16
CA GLU A 228 13.43 -2.90 -15.41
C GLU A 228 13.07 -4.09 -14.51
N ASP A 229 13.23 -5.34 -14.98
CA ASP A 229 12.90 -6.57 -14.24
C ASP A 229 13.95 -7.02 -13.20
N SER A 230 15.21 -6.59 -13.34
CA SER A 230 16.36 -7.07 -12.56
C SER A 230 17.28 -5.92 -12.17
N GLN A 231 16.75 -4.97 -11.41
CA GLN A 231 17.54 -3.85 -10.90
C GLN A 231 18.35 -4.25 -9.66
N GLY A 232 19.64 -3.90 -9.68
CA GLY A 232 20.56 -3.98 -8.56
C GLY A 232 21.20 -2.63 -8.25
N VAL A 233 21.79 -2.48 -7.08
CA VAL A 233 22.49 -1.28 -6.65
C VAL A 233 23.75 -1.65 -5.89
N LYS A 234 24.85 -0.98 -6.23
CA LYS A 234 26.10 -1.01 -5.47
C LYS A 234 26.20 0.28 -4.68
N PHE A 235 26.59 0.17 -3.41
CA PHE A 235 26.93 1.32 -2.56
C PHE A 235 28.45 1.44 -2.42
N PHE A 236 28.96 2.65 -2.20
CA PHE A 236 30.39 2.95 -2.08
C PHE A 236 30.76 3.47 -0.68
#